data_AF-A0A1E1IWD6-F1
#
_entry.id   AF-A0A1E1IWD6-F1
#
_cell.length_a   1.000
_cell.length_b   1.000
_cell.length_c   1.000
_cell.angle_alpha   90.00
_cell.angle_beta   90.00
_cell.angle_gamma   90.00
#
_symmetry.space_group_name_H-M   'P 1'
#
loop_
_entity.id
_entity.type
_entity.pdbx_description
1 polymer ?
#
loop_
_entity_poly.entity_id
_entity_poly.type
_entity_poly.pdbx_seq_one_letter_code
_entity_poly.pdbx_strand_id
1 'polypeptide(L)'
;MLLTHRLTLSMPLVRSGCGRLSWQSTRTRGTCCPSLTVAALCASHRYQSSPGPTNDDARASGPQVALTSRTAKVKYEEVWQLWNEGNLFSLHVAQMRDFLADVGIIVDPTAKKAAVVRRMEAYLHDKDSSERHGGAAAAVGAAKGAGKEGEQGYGNWAGAGATQPETLLDLAQAGFYQGTANMVPKAFQLLTTGSCAEAVVSRVNTSTFPGFPANTECYTLSSSDATGALQTRYSKVLQWCLLNMNNLRMDGELTVELGKLLLTPAAMRYGEAVVSVYTLQQRLQLTKPYTWVSTAPESAIPLVDAFLTERGFQPVRKNARLTYEGGIKRAKDKLEVVLNDQMKVEGVYGEWVDVQTAFCTSVEKPDCRILLRSRPAVSAQDRETYTRIPVIEFADDDVNDVLPPENGQLVYLSENETRHFERLNDKGIAIAVRETKRQPLIVLRDEEEDPRLEYQISVTIPASAGSHTMDVRAVGLEVLTLADEMSTLLKEPFNEAYRCAPALGAGSVAATA
;
A
#
# COMPACT_ATOMS: atom_id res chain seq x y z
N MET A 1 44.74 -47.47 13.34
CA MET A 1 44.64 -48.22 14.61
C MET A 1 43.56 -47.55 15.45
N LEU A 2 42.64 -48.36 16.02
CA LEU A 2 41.45 -48.03 16.83
C LEU A 2 40.30 -47.37 16.05
N LEU A 3 39.27 -48.07 15.51
CA LEU A 3 38.19 -48.91 16.11
C LEU A 3 37.49 -48.15 17.27
N THR A 4 36.17 -47.98 17.42
CA THR A 4 34.93 -48.53 16.82
C THR A 4 33.75 -47.80 17.46
N HIS A 5 32.66 -47.49 16.74
CA HIS A 5 31.33 -48.01 17.06
C HIS A 5 30.28 -47.59 16.00
N ARG A 6 29.76 -48.61 15.32
CA ARG A 6 28.50 -48.61 14.58
C ARG A 6 27.33 -48.68 15.56
N LEU A 7 26.22 -48.02 15.22
CA LEU A 7 24.87 -48.53 15.49
C LEU A 7 24.00 -48.32 14.25
N THR A 8 23.78 -49.43 13.57
CA THR A 8 22.77 -49.67 12.54
C THR A 8 21.45 -50.04 13.20
N LEU A 9 20.35 -49.43 12.76
CA LEU A 9 19.01 -50.01 12.86
C LEU A 9 18.36 -49.89 11.48
N SER A 10 18.24 -51.05 10.84
CA SER A 10 17.45 -51.33 9.66
C SER A 10 16.46 -52.43 10.03
N MET A 11 15.22 -52.36 9.50
CA MET A 11 14.32 -53.48 9.12
C MET A 11 12.90 -52.91 8.82
N PRO A 12 12.05 -53.60 8.03
CA PRO A 12 11.64 -53.09 6.71
C PRO A 12 10.14 -53.24 6.35
N LEU A 13 9.81 -52.78 5.12
CA LEU A 13 8.82 -53.21 4.12
C LEU A 13 7.44 -53.82 4.51
N VAL A 14 6.38 -53.36 3.83
CA VAL A 14 5.57 -54.04 2.76
C VAL A 14 4.31 -53.17 2.51
N ARG A 15 4.14 -52.48 1.37
CA ARG A 15 3.61 -52.86 0.03
C ARG A 15 2.14 -53.31 -0.03
N SER A 16 1.29 -52.50 -0.68
CA SER A 16 0.11 -52.83 -1.52
C SER A 16 -0.81 -51.58 -1.53
N GLY A 17 -1.32 -51.00 -2.63
CA GLY A 17 -1.48 -51.47 -3.99
C GLY A 17 -2.91 -51.17 -4.47
N CYS A 18 -3.01 -50.46 -5.60
CA CYS A 18 -4.16 -50.34 -6.51
C CYS A 18 -5.38 -49.47 -6.15
N GLY A 19 -5.79 -48.65 -7.13
CA GLY A 19 -7.16 -48.15 -7.21
C GLY A 19 -7.38 -46.92 -8.11
N ARG A 20 -7.15 -47.05 -9.42
CA ARG A 20 -7.64 -46.09 -10.44
C ARG A 20 -9.16 -45.93 -10.31
N LEU A 21 -9.69 -44.72 -10.59
CA LEU A 21 -10.95 -44.54 -11.33
C LEU A 21 -10.99 -43.16 -12.00
N SER A 22 -10.83 -43.19 -13.32
CA SER A 22 -11.19 -42.15 -14.27
C SER A 22 -12.70 -42.17 -14.51
N TRP A 23 -13.37 -41.02 -14.52
CA TRP A 23 -14.65 -40.85 -15.22
C TRP A 23 -14.65 -39.51 -15.97
N GLN A 24 -14.60 -39.60 -17.30
CA GLN A 24 -15.08 -38.57 -18.23
C GLN A 24 -16.62 -38.60 -18.23
N SER A 25 -17.29 -37.44 -18.34
CA SER A 25 -18.52 -37.31 -19.17
C SER A 25 -18.99 -35.86 -19.31
N THR A 26 -18.86 -35.38 -20.55
CA THR A 26 -19.66 -34.46 -21.40
C THR A 26 -20.90 -33.67 -20.93
N ARG A 27 -20.98 -32.41 -21.46
CA ARG A 27 -22.13 -31.66 -22.07
C ARG A 27 -23.30 -31.24 -21.14
N THR A 28 -24.02 -30.11 -21.24
CA THR A 28 -24.23 -29.02 -22.24
C THR A 28 -25.11 -27.91 -21.62
N ARG A 29 -24.95 -26.66 -22.12
CA ARG A 29 -25.94 -25.56 -22.33
C ARG A 29 -26.80 -25.04 -21.15
N GLY A 30 -26.76 -23.71 -20.97
CA GLY A 30 -27.79 -22.94 -20.28
C GLY A 30 -27.50 -21.44 -20.22
N THR A 31 -27.81 -20.72 -21.30
CA THR A 31 -27.94 -19.25 -21.37
C THR A 31 -28.91 -18.72 -20.32
N CYS A 32 -28.55 -17.65 -19.61
CA CYS A 32 -29.49 -16.67 -19.06
C CYS A 32 -28.78 -15.33 -18.78
N CYS A 33 -29.06 -14.33 -19.62
CA CYS A 33 -28.95 -12.92 -19.24
C CYS A 33 -29.99 -12.60 -18.15
N PRO A 34 -29.74 -11.58 -17.33
CA PRO A 34 -30.66 -10.45 -17.38
C PRO A 34 -29.94 -9.11 -17.45
N SER A 35 -30.37 -8.32 -18.43
CA SER A 35 -30.28 -6.86 -18.45
C SER A 35 -31.00 -6.26 -17.25
N LEU A 36 -30.33 -5.42 -16.47
CA LEU A 36 -30.97 -4.49 -15.55
C LEU A 36 -30.30 -3.12 -15.70
N THR A 37 -30.96 -2.29 -16.48
CA THR A 37 -30.82 -0.85 -16.57
C THR A 37 -31.35 -0.24 -15.27
N VAL A 38 -30.49 0.43 -14.50
CA VAL A 38 -30.93 1.39 -13.48
C VAL A 38 -30.05 2.62 -13.62
N ALA A 39 -30.62 3.66 -14.22
CA ALA A 39 -30.08 5.00 -14.20
C ALA A 39 -30.39 5.62 -12.82
N ALA A 40 -29.36 6.10 -12.13
CA ALA A 40 -29.52 7.00 -10.99
C ALA A 40 -28.74 8.28 -11.30
N LEU A 41 -29.50 9.33 -11.64
CA LEU A 41 -29.03 10.71 -11.71
C LEU A 41 -28.72 11.19 -10.28
N CYS A 42 -27.48 11.58 -10.02
CA CYS A 42 -27.16 12.44 -8.88
C CYS A 42 -26.91 13.86 -9.42
N ALA A 43 -27.89 14.73 -9.19
CA ALA A 43 -27.76 16.16 -9.39
C ALA A 43 -26.97 16.76 -8.22
N SER A 44 -25.88 17.46 -8.53
CA SER A 44 -25.13 18.26 -7.55
C SER A 44 -25.94 19.50 -7.16
N HIS A 45 -26.56 19.49 -5.99
CA HIS A 45 -27.07 20.72 -5.38
C HIS A 45 -25.90 21.51 -4.78
N ARG A 46 -25.48 22.57 -5.48
CA ARG A 46 -24.72 23.68 -4.87
C ARG A 46 -25.64 24.37 -3.86
N TYR A 47 -25.30 24.30 -2.58
CA TYR A 47 -25.88 25.21 -1.60
C TYR A 47 -25.27 26.60 -1.80
N GLN A 48 -26.07 27.49 -2.37
CA GLN A 48 -25.84 28.93 -2.26
C GLN A 48 -26.11 29.34 -0.81
N SER A 49 -25.12 29.94 -0.16
CA SER A 49 -25.28 30.60 1.13
C SER A 49 -26.17 31.83 0.97
N SER A 50 -27.36 31.82 1.56
CA SER A 50 -28.18 33.01 1.74
C SER A 50 -27.85 33.66 3.09
N PRO A 51 -27.83 35.01 3.18
CA PRO A 51 -27.30 35.75 4.32
C PRO A 51 -28.24 35.67 5.53
N GLY A 52 -27.64 35.62 6.73
CA GLY A 52 -28.36 35.60 8.01
C GLY A 52 -29.17 36.88 8.27
N PRO A 53 -30.26 36.80 9.05
CA PRO A 53 -31.05 37.97 9.39
C PRO A 53 -30.37 38.79 10.49
N THR A 54 -30.42 40.10 10.27
CA THR A 54 -30.03 41.20 11.15
C THR A 54 -30.89 41.25 12.42
N ASN A 55 -30.24 41.50 13.56
CA ASN A 55 -30.89 41.87 14.82
C ASN A 55 -31.43 43.29 14.73
N ASP A 56 -32.73 43.47 14.99
CA ASP A 56 -33.31 44.72 15.49
C ASP A 56 -34.43 44.41 16.50
N ASP A 57 -34.46 45.24 17.55
CA ASP A 57 -35.26 45.18 18.77
C ASP A 57 -36.79 45.19 18.58
N ALA A 58 -37.53 44.41 19.40
CA ALA A 58 -38.81 44.83 19.99
C ALA A 58 -39.29 43.92 21.14
N ARG A 59 -39.60 44.56 22.28
CA ARG A 59 -40.26 44.03 23.49
C ARG A 59 -41.60 43.33 23.20
N ALA A 60 -41.89 42.23 23.91
CA ALA A 60 -43.07 42.08 24.79
C ALA A 60 -43.24 40.66 25.37
N SER A 61 -43.46 40.61 26.69
CA SER A 61 -44.38 39.70 27.44
C SER A 61 -44.20 38.18 27.33
N GLY A 62 -43.65 37.57 28.38
CA GLY A 62 -43.62 36.11 28.56
C GLY A 62 -44.96 35.51 29.00
N PRO A 63 -44.99 34.19 29.28
CA PRO A 63 -45.94 33.65 30.26
C PRO A 63 -45.27 32.79 31.35
N GLN A 64 -45.87 32.90 32.53
CA GLN A 64 -45.60 32.14 33.73
C GLN A 64 -45.95 30.65 33.61
N VAL A 65 -45.26 29.89 34.45
CA VAL A 65 -45.29 28.46 34.72
C VAL A 65 -46.69 27.91 35.03
N ALA A 66 -47.04 26.78 34.39
CA ALA A 66 -47.94 25.78 34.97
C ALA A 66 -47.20 24.44 35.06
N LEU A 67 -46.75 24.11 36.27
CA LEU A 67 -46.00 22.91 36.61
C LEU A 67 -46.99 21.76 36.88
N THR A 68 -47.23 20.90 35.89
CA THR A 68 -47.81 19.57 36.09
C THR A 68 -46.74 18.54 35.70
N SER A 69 -45.86 18.21 36.64
CA SER A 69 -44.81 17.21 36.45
C SER A 69 -45.41 15.80 36.38
N ARG A 70 -45.91 15.41 35.21
CA ARG A 70 -45.86 13.99 34.80
C ARG A 70 -44.40 13.70 34.49
N THR A 71 -43.65 13.16 35.45
CA THR A 71 -42.32 12.60 35.18
C THR A 71 -42.48 11.47 34.18
N ALA A 72 -42.00 11.69 32.96
CA ALA A 72 -41.97 10.65 31.94
C ALA A 72 -41.12 9.47 32.46
N LYS A 73 -41.66 8.26 32.37
CA LYS A 73 -40.92 7.04 32.69
C LYS A 73 -39.75 6.89 31.72
N VAL A 74 -38.53 6.83 32.25
CA VAL A 74 -37.30 6.71 31.47
C VAL A 74 -37.09 5.24 31.11
N LYS A 75 -36.83 4.97 29.82
CA LYS A 75 -36.60 3.60 29.34
C LYS A 75 -35.15 3.18 29.59
N TYR A 76 -34.92 1.86 29.66
CA TYR A 76 -33.57 1.29 29.80
C TYR A 76 -32.59 1.78 28.72
N GLU A 77 -33.04 1.87 27.46
CA GLU A 77 -32.24 2.34 26.33
C GLU A 77 -31.72 3.78 26.53
N GLU A 78 -32.55 4.65 27.11
CA GLU A 78 -32.23 6.04 27.39
C GLU A 78 -31.23 6.17 28.54
N VAL A 79 -31.40 5.36 29.61
CA VAL A 79 -30.42 5.30 30.71
C VAL A 79 -29.07 4.74 30.24
N TRP A 80 -29.09 3.74 29.35
CA TRP A 80 -27.88 3.13 28.78
C TRP A 80 -27.09 4.12 27.91
N GLN A 81 -27.78 4.88 27.05
CA GLN A 81 -27.16 5.94 26.24
C GLN A 81 -26.52 7.02 27.11
N LEU A 82 -27.27 7.53 28.11
CA LEU A 82 -26.75 8.56 29.02
C LEU A 82 -25.57 8.07 29.86
N TRP A 83 -25.47 6.77 30.15
CA TRP A 83 -24.32 6.19 30.81
C TRP A 83 -23.09 6.11 29.91
N ASN A 84 -23.24 5.68 28.65
CA ASN A 84 -22.15 5.66 27.67
C ASN A 84 -21.61 7.07 27.37
N GLU A 85 -22.48 8.08 27.43
CA GLU A 85 -22.11 9.49 27.26
C GLU A 85 -21.57 10.15 28.54
N GLY A 86 -21.55 9.44 29.68
CA GLY A 86 -21.13 9.99 30.98
C GLY A 86 -22.08 11.05 31.55
N ASN A 87 -23.31 11.14 31.06
CA ASN A 87 -24.27 12.20 31.35
C ASN A 87 -25.47 11.73 32.20
N LEU A 88 -25.30 10.71 33.03
CA LEU A 88 -26.36 10.25 33.95
C LEU A 88 -26.88 11.35 34.88
N PHE A 89 -26.06 12.37 35.19
CA PHE A 89 -26.48 13.52 35.99
C PHE A 89 -27.54 14.41 35.34
N SER A 90 -27.85 14.24 34.06
CA SER A 90 -28.96 14.93 33.38
C SER A 90 -30.34 14.50 33.88
N LEU A 91 -30.49 13.25 34.34
CA LEU A 91 -31.78 12.74 34.83
C LEU A 91 -32.18 13.37 36.18
N HIS A 92 -33.48 13.57 36.41
CA HIS A 92 -33.96 13.98 37.73
C HIS A 92 -33.87 12.83 38.74
N VAL A 93 -33.67 13.15 40.02
CA VAL A 93 -33.56 12.15 41.10
C VAL A 93 -34.81 11.27 41.19
N ALA A 94 -35.99 11.83 40.92
CA ALA A 94 -37.24 11.07 40.85
C ALA A 94 -37.20 10.00 39.74
N GLN A 95 -36.77 10.38 38.53
CA GLN A 95 -36.66 9.46 37.39
C GLN A 95 -35.65 8.33 37.61
N MET A 96 -34.51 8.64 38.25
CA MET A 96 -33.51 7.62 38.60
C MET A 96 -34.04 6.62 39.63
N ARG A 97 -34.81 7.11 40.62
CA ARG A 97 -35.40 6.26 41.66
C ARG A 97 -36.52 5.39 41.11
N ASP A 98 -37.37 5.96 40.26
CA ASP A 98 -38.44 5.22 39.59
C ASP A 98 -37.86 4.11 38.70
N PHE A 99 -36.79 4.40 37.95
CA PHE A 99 -36.09 3.40 37.13
C PHE A 99 -35.44 2.29 37.98
N LEU A 100 -34.74 2.64 39.07
CA LEU A 100 -34.14 1.65 39.97
C LEU A 100 -35.20 0.81 40.70
N ALA A 101 -36.34 1.41 41.06
CA ALA A 101 -37.47 0.69 41.64
C ALA A 101 -38.12 -0.28 40.65
N ASP A 102 -38.29 0.11 39.39
CA ASP A 102 -38.81 -0.75 38.31
C ASP A 102 -37.88 -1.97 38.06
N VAL A 103 -36.59 -1.85 38.39
CA VAL A 103 -35.57 -2.92 38.31
C VAL A 103 -35.44 -3.73 39.62
N GLY A 104 -36.13 -3.33 40.69
CA GLY A 104 -36.12 -4.02 41.99
C GLY A 104 -34.98 -3.59 42.94
N ILE A 105 -34.30 -2.48 42.67
CA ILE A 105 -33.23 -1.93 43.52
C ILE A 105 -33.81 -0.85 44.43
N ILE A 106 -33.89 -1.14 45.73
CA ILE A 106 -34.36 -0.19 46.74
C ILE A 106 -33.25 0.83 47.03
N VAL A 107 -33.59 2.12 46.91
CA VAL A 107 -32.70 3.26 47.22
C VAL A 107 -33.32 4.09 48.34
N ASP A 108 -32.50 4.52 49.30
CA ASP A 108 -32.92 5.38 50.40
C ASP A 108 -33.48 6.72 49.85
N PRO A 109 -34.70 7.13 50.24
CA PRO A 109 -35.34 8.37 49.79
C PRO A 109 -34.57 9.63 50.20
N THR A 110 -33.67 9.55 51.18
CA THR A 110 -32.82 10.68 51.63
C THR A 110 -31.45 10.73 50.93
N ALA A 111 -31.13 9.74 50.08
CA ALA A 111 -29.84 9.67 49.41
C ALA A 111 -29.62 10.83 48.42
N LYS A 112 -28.44 11.45 48.49
CA LYS A 112 -27.99 12.51 47.56
C LYS A 112 -27.92 11.96 46.12
N LYS A 113 -28.18 12.80 45.12
CA LYS A 113 -28.19 12.43 43.68
C LYS A 113 -26.98 11.61 43.24
N ALA A 114 -25.77 11.99 43.67
CA ALA A 114 -24.54 11.26 43.35
C ALA A 114 -24.53 9.80 43.88
N ALA A 115 -25.15 9.54 45.03
CA ALA A 115 -25.26 8.18 45.57
C ALA A 115 -26.27 7.33 44.75
N VAL A 116 -27.33 7.96 44.24
CA VAL A 116 -28.30 7.32 43.35
C VAL A 116 -27.66 7.01 41.99
N VAL A 117 -26.87 7.93 41.43
CA VAL A 117 -26.11 7.72 40.18
C VAL A 117 -25.13 6.56 40.31
N ARG A 118 -24.33 6.50 41.39
CA ARG A 118 -23.42 5.37 41.63
C ARG A 118 -24.14 4.02 41.72
N ARG A 119 -25.34 4.00 42.28
CA ARG A 119 -26.17 2.78 42.36
C ARG A 119 -26.65 2.34 40.96
N MET A 120 -26.96 3.30 40.11
CA MET A 120 -27.36 3.08 38.73
C MET A 120 -26.18 2.62 37.86
N GLU A 121 -25.00 3.24 38.02
CA GLU A 121 -23.76 2.79 37.37
C GLU A 121 -23.37 1.36 37.76
N ALA A 122 -23.49 1.01 39.05
CA ALA A 122 -23.22 -0.35 39.52
C ALA A 122 -24.16 -1.38 38.87
N TYR A 123 -25.44 -1.05 38.72
CA TYR A 123 -26.40 -1.91 38.02
C TYR A 123 -26.09 -2.06 36.52
N LEU A 124 -25.72 -0.97 35.84
CA LEU A 124 -25.39 -1.00 34.41
C LEU A 124 -24.09 -1.79 34.15
N HIS A 125 -23.09 -1.66 35.03
CA HIS A 125 -21.87 -2.47 34.97
C HIS A 125 -22.13 -3.97 35.17
N ASP A 126 -22.99 -4.33 36.13
CA ASP A 126 -23.35 -5.73 36.39
C ASP A 126 -24.05 -6.35 35.16
N LYS A 127 -24.93 -5.57 34.50
CA LYS A 127 -25.63 -5.99 33.29
C LYS A 127 -24.71 -6.09 32.05
N ASP A 128 -23.78 -5.15 31.84
CA ASP A 128 -22.77 -5.25 30.77
C ASP A 128 -21.87 -6.49 30.94
N SER A 129 -21.46 -6.76 32.19
CA SER A 129 -20.62 -7.92 32.49
C SER A 129 -21.35 -9.25 32.26
N SER A 130 -22.65 -9.29 32.55
CA SER A 130 -23.51 -10.47 32.33
C SER A 130 -23.77 -10.74 30.85
N GLU A 131 -23.93 -9.70 30.02
CA GLU A 131 -24.11 -9.83 28.57
C GLU A 131 -22.82 -10.28 27.86
N ARG A 132 -21.64 -9.87 28.35
CA ARG A 132 -20.34 -10.29 27.77
C ARG A 132 -19.93 -11.73 28.11
N HIS A 133 -20.43 -12.32 29.20
CA HIS A 133 -20.07 -13.69 29.61
C HIS A 133 -21.08 -14.77 29.16
N GLY A 134 -22.20 -14.38 28.54
CA GLY A 134 -23.19 -15.31 27.97
C GLY A 134 -22.97 -15.70 26.50
N GLY A 135 -21.94 -15.18 25.83
CA GLY A 135 -21.81 -15.21 24.37
C GLY A 135 -20.65 -16.04 23.78
N ALA A 136 -20.06 -16.98 24.52
CA ALA A 136 -18.88 -17.72 24.07
C ALA A 136 -19.15 -18.83 23.02
N ALA A 137 -20.39 -18.99 22.53
CA ALA A 137 -20.75 -20.02 21.54
C ALA A 137 -21.32 -19.47 20.21
N ALA A 138 -21.34 -18.15 19.99
CA ALA A 138 -21.96 -17.54 18.80
C ALA A 138 -20.98 -16.84 17.84
N ALA A 139 -19.67 -17.09 17.96
CA ALA A 139 -18.65 -16.47 17.10
C ALA A 139 -18.55 -17.03 15.66
N VAL A 140 -19.53 -17.83 15.21
CA VAL A 140 -19.54 -18.43 13.86
C VAL A 140 -20.77 -18.03 13.02
N GLY A 141 -21.66 -17.16 13.52
CA GLY A 141 -22.98 -16.93 12.91
C GLY A 141 -23.34 -15.53 12.41
N ALA A 142 -22.58 -14.48 12.69
CA ALA A 142 -23.00 -13.09 12.41
C ALA A 142 -22.26 -12.44 11.23
N ALA A 143 -22.21 -13.15 10.10
CA ALA A 143 -21.99 -12.58 8.78
C ALA A 143 -23.29 -12.70 7.98
N LYS A 144 -24.33 -11.93 8.34
CA LYS A 144 -25.51 -11.65 7.50
C LYS A 144 -26.44 -10.62 8.17
N GLY A 145 -26.44 -9.40 7.64
CA GLY A 145 -27.68 -8.67 7.34
C GLY A 145 -28.27 -7.72 8.39
N ALA A 146 -28.25 -6.43 8.00
CA ALA A 146 -29.16 -5.33 8.34
C ALA A 146 -28.99 -4.68 9.73
N GLY A 147 -28.63 -3.40 9.87
CA GLY A 147 -28.84 -2.26 8.98
C GLY A 147 -30.05 -1.45 9.45
N LYS A 148 -29.80 -0.39 10.24
CA LYS A 148 -30.62 0.83 10.23
C LYS A 148 -29.72 2.05 10.46
N GLU A 149 -29.95 3.00 9.57
CA GLU A 149 -29.34 4.30 9.37
C GLU A 149 -29.16 5.11 10.66
N GLY A 150 -27.96 5.64 10.82
CA GLY A 150 -27.69 6.86 11.57
C GLY A 150 -26.60 7.60 10.79
N GLU A 151 -26.96 8.74 10.21
CA GLU A 151 -26.04 9.68 9.57
C GLU A 151 -24.85 9.95 10.48
N GLN A 152 -23.68 9.40 10.16
CA GLN A 152 -22.41 9.85 10.71
C GLN A 152 -21.53 10.28 9.56
N GLY A 153 -21.48 11.60 9.42
CA GLY A 153 -20.65 12.29 8.45
C GLY A 153 -19.19 11.85 8.57
N TYR A 154 -18.61 11.60 7.40
CA TYR A 154 -17.18 11.59 7.23
C TYR A 154 -16.65 13.00 7.56
N GLY A 155 -15.76 13.09 8.54
CA GLY A 155 -15.02 14.32 8.84
C GLY A 155 -15.46 15.03 10.11
N ASN A 156 -15.07 14.51 11.27
CA ASN A 156 -14.95 15.33 12.47
C ASN A 156 -13.67 14.94 13.24
N TRP A 157 -12.54 15.57 12.88
CA TRP A 157 -11.22 15.33 13.48
C TRP A 157 -11.09 15.89 14.92
N ALA A 158 -12.13 16.54 15.45
CA ALA A 158 -12.12 17.14 16.79
C ALA A 158 -12.88 16.32 17.85
N GLY A 159 -13.29 15.09 17.53
CA GLY A 159 -14.08 14.22 18.41
C GLY A 159 -13.39 12.94 18.88
N ALA A 160 -12.05 12.87 18.82
CA ALA A 160 -11.33 11.67 19.26
C ALA A 160 -10.95 11.79 20.74
N GLY A 161 -11.74 11.15 21.60
CA GLY A 161 -11.21 10.61 22.86
C GLY A 161 -9.97 9.77 22.54
N ALA A 162 -8.92 9.95 23.34
CA ALA A 162 -7.60 9.37 23.23
C ALA A 162 -7.52 8.11 22.33
N THR A 163 -6.80 8.25 21.21
CA THR A 163 -6.32 7.11 20.43
C THR A 163 -5.72 6.08 21.39
N GLN A 164 -6.34 4.90 21.49
CA GLN A 164 -5.80 3.81 22.28
C GLN A 164 -4.43 3.40 21.70
N PRO A 165 -3.42 3.14 22.54
CA PRO A 165 -2.04 2.85 22.15
C PRO A 165 -1.86 1.52 21.39
N GLU A 166 -2.94 0.81 21.08
CA GLU A 166 -2.94 -0.43 20.30
C GLU A 166 -2.77 -0.19 18.78
N THR A 167 -2.70 1.07 18.36
CA THR A 167 -2.29 1.49 17.00
C THR A 167 -0.80 1.81 16.89
N LEU A 168 0.01 1.38 17.86
CA LEU A 168 1.44 1.26 17.63
C LEU A 168 1.66 0.17 16.59
N LEU A 169 2.32 0.55 15.49
CA LEU A 169 2.72 -0.33 14.41
C LEU A 169 3.38 -1.58 15.00
N ASP A 170 2.69 -2.72 14.96
CA ASP A 170 3.29 -3.98 15.37
C ASP A 170 4.33 -4.38 14.32
N LEU A 171 5.59 -4.08 14.63
CA LEU A 171 6.75 -4.36 13.78
C LEU A 171 6.89 -5.87 13.51
N ALA A 172 6.35 -6.73 14.37
CA ALA A 172 6.33 -8.17 14.14
C ALA A 172 5.28 -8.56 13.09
N GLN A 173 4.08 -7.97 13.12
CA GLN A 173 3.07 -8.16 12.06
C GLN A 173 3.48 -7.55 10.72
N ALA A 174 4.26 -6.46 10.73
CA ALA A 174 4.81 -5.85 9.51
C ALA A 174 5.88 -6.71 8.81
N GLY A 175 6.20 -7.90 9.33
CA GLY A 175 7.21 -8.79 8.77
C GLY A 175 8.65 -8.25 8.90
N PHE A 176 8.87 -7.26 9.76
CA PHE A 176 10.18 -6.62 9.96
C PHE A 176 11.25 -7.62 10.40
N TYR A 177 10.84 -8.70 11.09
CA TYR A 177 11.72 -9.72 11.64
C TYR A 177 11.56 -11.11 10.98
N GLN A 178 10.97 -11.26 9.79
CA GLN A 178 10.92 -12.55 9.07
C GLN A 178 11.69 -12.53 7.72
N GLY A 179 12.81 -13.27 7.64
CA GLY A 179 13.68 -13.36 6.46
C GLY A 179 15.20 -13.38 6.77
N THR A 180 16.04 -13.82 5.83
CA THR A 180 17.51 -13.83 6.00
C THR A 180 18.15 -12.43 5.92
N ALA A 181 17.37 -11.40 5.55
CA ALA A 181 17.76 -9.98 5.48
C ALA A 181 16.98 -9.10 6.50
N ASN A 182 16.81 -9.62 7.71
CA ASN A 182 15.89 -9.14 8.77
C ASN A 182 16.24 -7.84 9.50
N MET A 183 17.27 -7.12 9.08
CA MET A 183 17.72 -5.91 9.78
C MET A 183 17.56 -4.64 8.96
N VAL A 184 17.02 -4.75 7.74
CA VAL A 184 16.85 -3.61 6.84
C VAL A 184 15.43 -3.09 6.95
N PRO A 185 15.21 -1.87 7.47
CA PRO A 185 13.87 -1.30 7.55
C PRO A 185 13.25 -1.18 6.16
N LYS A 186 12.02 -1.69 6.03
CA LYS A 186 11.26 -1.66 4.78
C LYS A 186 10.14 -0.63 4.85
N ALA A 187 10.04 0.21 3.83
CA ALA A 187 8.95 1.15 3.67
C ALA A 187 8.09 0.80 2.44
N PHE A 188 6.79 0.96 2.58
CA PHE A 188 5.84 0.81 1.48
C PHE A 188 4.98 2.07 1.37
N GLN A 189 4.79 2.60 0.16
CA GLN A 189 3.97 3.77 -0.10
C GLN A 189 3.05 3.55 -1.30
N LEU A 190 1.77 3.86 -1.13
CA LEU A 190 0.82 4.00 -2.22
C LEU A 190 0.55 5.50 -2.40
N LEU A 191 1.05 6.05 -3.51
CA LEU A 191 1.01 7.47 -3.83
C LEU A 191 -0.02 7.69 -4.94
N THR A 192 -1.20 8.16 -4.55
CA THR A 192 -2.32 8.44 -5.47
C THR A 192 -2.69 9.91 -5.40
N THR A 193 -2.75 10.58 -6.55
CA THR A 193 -3.18 11.98 -6.65
C THR A 193 -4.65 12.12 -6.22
N GLY A 194 -4.97 13.21 -5.50
CA GLY A 194 -6.35 13.51 -5.08
C GLY A 194 -6.94 12.60 -3.99
N SER A 195 -6.16 11.65 -3.46
CA SER A 195 -6.65 10.67 -2.48
C SER A 195 -6.69 11.13 -1.02
N CYS A 196 -6.07 12.29 -0.72
CA CYS A 196 -6.05 12.88 0.61
C CYS A 196 -6.25 14.40 0.51
N ALA A 197 -6.98 14.98 1.46
CA ALA A 197 -7.00 16.43 1.66
C ALA A 197 -5.65 16.83 2.28
N GLU A 198 -4.75 17.36 1.47
CA GLU A 198 -3.41 17.73 1.93
C GLU A 198 -3.39 19.19 2.36
N ALA A 199 -3.02 19.42 3.62
CA ALA A 199 -2.85 20.74 4.21
C ALA A 199 -1.37 20.93 4.56
N VAL A 200 -0.81 22.06 4.17
CA VAL A 200 0.56 22.45 4.54
C VAL A 200 0.48 23.36 5.76
N VAL A 201 1.34 23.09 6.73
CA VAL A 201 1.55 23.99 7.88
C VAL A 201 2.48 25.11 7.42
N SER A 202 1.94 26.30 7.17
CA SER A 202 2.70 27.48 6.74
C SER A 202 2.92 28.44 7.91
N ARG A 203 4.12 29.01 8.02
CA ARG A 203 4.41 30.03 9.03
C ARG A 203 3.75 31.33 8.63
N VAL A 204 2.94 31.89 9.52
CA VAL A 204 2.34 33.21 9.34
C VAL A 204 3.34 34.25 9.84
N ASN A 205 3.56 35.30 9.06
CA ASN A 205 4.35 36.42 9.51
C ASN A 205 3.59 37.17 10.61
N THR A 206 4.02 37.01 11.85
CA THR A 206 3.42 37.63 13.03
C THR A 206 3.84 39.08 13.24
N SER A 207 4.77 39.61 12.42
CA SER A 207 5.23 41.00 12.52
C SER A 207 4.15 42.04 12.22
N THR A 208 3.05 41.63 11.59
CA THR A 208 1.89 42.47 11.27
C THR A 208 0.75 42.32 12.28
N PHE A 209 0.88 41.44 13.27
CA PHE A 209 -0.16 41.21 14.26
C PHE A 209 -0.04 42.19 15.44
N PRO A 210 -1.12 42.92 15.78
CA PRO A 210 -1.08 43.88 16.88
C PRO A 210 -0.84 43.15 18.20
N GLY A 211 0.19 43.58 18.94
CA GLY A 211 0.51 43.08 20.28
C GLY A 211 1.35 41.80 20.34
N PHE A 212 1.78 41.24 19.20
CA PHE A 212 2.62 40.05 19.19
C PHE A 212 4.12 40.40 19.10
N PRO A 213 4.99 39.78 19.93
CA PRO A 213 6.43 39.89 19.76
C PRO A 213 6.88 39.38 18.38
N ALA A 214 7.86 40.04 17.76
CA ALA A 214 8.43 39.65 16.45
C ALA A 214 8.98 38.21 16.41
N ASN A 215 9.21 37.61 17.57
CA ASN A 215 9.78 36.28 17.74
C ASN A 215 8.70 35.19 17.80
N THR A 216 7.42 35.57 17.78
CA THR A 216 6.31 34.63 17.95
C THR A 216 6.15 33.79 16.69
N GLU A 217 6.27 32.47 16.82
CA GLU A 217 6.01 31.54 15.73
C GLU A 217 4.51 31.23 15.71
N CYS A 218 3.84 31.61 14.62
CA CYS A 218 2.45 31.24 14.36
C CYS A 218 2.39 30.43 13.08
N TYR A 219 1.57 29.40 13.06
CA TYR A 219 1.39 28.52 11.91
C TYR A 219 -0.09 28.49 11.52
N THR A 220 -0.35 28.47 10.22
CA THR A 220 -1.69 28.26 9.66
C THR A 220 -1.68 27.02 8.78
N LEU A 221 -2.85 26.44 8.57
CA LEU A 221 -3.06 25.45 7.53
C LEU A 221 -3.37 26.19 6.23
N SER A 222 -2.56 25.95 5.20
CA SER A 222 -2.80 26.40 3.83
C SER A 222 -3.13 25.20 2.95
N SER A 223 -3.95 25.41 1.92
CA SER A 223 -4.14 24.40 0.88
C SER A 223 -2.80 24.04 0.25
N SER A 224 -2.57 22.75 -0.01
CA SER A 224 -1.37 22.29 -0.69
C SER A 224 -1.71 21.77 -2.07
N ASP A 225 -0.82 22.03 -3.03
CA ASP A 225 -0.87 21.35 -4.32
C ASP A 225 -0.65 19.84 -4.14
N ALA A 226 -1.50 19.04 -4.77
CA ALA A 226 -1.48 17.58 -4.66
C ALA A 226 -0.15 16.99 -5.15
N THR A 227 0.49 17.62 -6.14
CA THR A 227 1.79 17.19 -6.67
C THR A 227 2.90 17.44 -5.66
N GLY A 228 2.97 18.66 -5.10
CA GLY A 228 3.98 19.02 -4.11
C GLY A 228 3.90 18.19 -2.82
N ALA A 229 2.69 17.82 -2.40
CA ALA A 229 2.51 17.01 -1.20
C ALA A 229 2.82 15.51 -1.44
N LEU A 230 2.55 14.97 -2.64
CA LEU A 230 3.06 13.66 -3.06
C LEU A 230 4.60 13.60 -3.05
N GLN A 231 5.26 14.59 -3.65
CA GLN A 231 6.72 14.72 -3.62
C GLN A 231 7.27 14.81 -2.18
N THR A 232 6.58 15.54 -1.31
CA THR A 232 6.96 15.66 0.11
C THR A 232 6.83 14.33 0.86
N ARG A 233 5.76 13.56 0.63
CA ARG A 233 5.60 12.23 1.25
C ARG A 233 6.66 11.24 0.77
N TYR A 234 6.90 11.21 -0.53
CA TYR A 234 7.93 10.36 -1.11
C TYR A 234 9.31 10.71 -0.56
N SER A 235 9.70 11.99 -0.61
CA SER A 235 11.02 12.44 -0.18
C SER A 235 11.31 12.19 1.31
N LYS A 236 10.31 12.34 2.19
CA LYS A 236 10.47 12.06 3.63
C LYS A 236 10.75 10.58 3.90
N VAL A 237 10.00 9.68 3.25
CA VAL A 237 10.21 8.24 3.42
C VAL A 237 11.51 7.80 2.78
N LEU A 238 11.84 8.32 1.59
CA LEU A 238 13.12 8.08 0.94
C LEU A 238 14.28 8.51 1.85
N GLN A 239 14.22 9.71 2.42
CA GLN A 239 15.25 10.20 3.34
C GLN A 239 15.42 9.28 4.55
N TRP A 240 14.31 8.79 5.13
CA TRP A 240 14.37 7.83 6.23
C TRP A 240 15.04 6.51 5.81
N CYS A 241 14.67 5.94 4.67
CA CYS A 241 15.29 4.71 4.16
C CYS A 241 16.79 4.90 3.92
N LEU A 242 17.20 6.02 3.33
CA LEU A 242 18.60 6.32 3.03
C LEU A 242 19.45 6.49 4.28
N LEU A 243 18.92 7.15 5.31
CA LEU A 243 19.61 7.27 6.61
C LEU A 243 19.87 5.89 7.21
N ASN A 244 18.90 4.99 7.11
CA ASN A 244 19.07 3.62 7.59
C ASN A 244 20.09 2.83 6.75
N MET A 245 20.05 2.93 5.42
CA MET A 245 21.05 2.28 4.56
C MET A 245 22.47 2.77 4.83
N ASN A 246 22.65 4.08 5.01
CA ASN A 246 23.93 4.67 5.38
C ASN A 246 24.42 4.17 6.75
N ASN A 247 23.53 4.08 7.75
CA ASN A 247 23.86 3.54 9.07
C ASN A 247 24.28 2.05 9.00
N LEU A 248 23.66 1.29 8.10
CA LEU A 248 24.00 -0.12 7.84
C LEU A 248 25.17 -0.29 6.87
N ARG A 249 25.73 0.80 6.33
CA ARG A 249 26.78 0.83 5.30
C ARG A 249 26.43 -0.06 4.10
N MET A 250 25.20 0.04 3.64
CA MET A 250 24.70 -0.72 2.50
C MET A 250 24.69 0.13 1.25
N ASP A 251 25.22 -0.42 0.16
CA ASP A 251 25.01 0.15 -1.17
C ASP A 251 23.56 -0.02 -1.60
N GLY A 252 23.06 0.98 -2.32
CA GLY A 252 21.70 1.01 -2.83
C GLY A 252 21.64 1.31 -4.32
N GLU A 253 20.51 0.94 -4.91
CA GLU A 253 20.12 1.37 -6.23
C GLU A 253 18.68 1.88 -6.15
N LEU A 254 18.48 3.14 -6.54
CA LEU A 254 17.15 3.68 -6.76
C LEU A 254 16.77 3.35 -8.20
N THR A 255 15.69 2.61 -8.37
CA THR A 255 15.17 2.23 -9.68
C THR A 255 13.71 2.66 -9.83
N VAL A 256 13.34 3.18 -10.99
CA VAL A 256 11.96 3.44 -11.36
C VAL A 256 11.60 2.64 -12.59
N GLU A 257 10.47 1.96 -12.51
CA GLU A 257 9.89 1.19 -13.61
C GLU A 257 8.54 1.77 -13.98
N LEU A 258 8.22 1.75 -15.27
CA LEU A 258 6.96 2.23 -15.83
C LEU A 258 6.09 1.04 -16.21
N GLY A 259 4.80 1.11 -15.89
CA GLY A 259 3.91 -0.02 -16.12
C GLY A 259 2.53 0.18 -15.52
N LYS A 260 1.94 -0.91 -15.03
CA LYS A 260 0.65 -0.87 -14.35
C LYS A 260 0.63 -1.72 -13.09
N LEU A 261 0.04 -1.16 -12.02
CA LEU A 261 -0.28 -1.91 -10.81
C LEU A 261 -1.65 -2.56 -10.98
N LEU A 262 -1.68 -3.90 -10.99
CA LEU A 262 -2.90 -4.69 -11.08
C LEU A 262 -3.24 -5.24 -9.71
N LEU A 263 -4.42 -4.89 -9.20
CA LEU A 263 -4.91 -5.39 -7.93
C LEU A 263 -5.70 -6.68 -8.15
N THR A 264 -5.35 -7.73 -7.42
CA THR A 264 -6.16 -8.94 -7.39
C THR A 264 -7.48 -8.66 -6.67
N PRO A 265 -8.56 -9.39 -6.96
CA PRO A 265 -9.83 -9.23 -6.24
C PRO A 265 -9.69 -9.35 -4.71
N ALA A 266 -8.70 -10.12 -4.23
CA ALA A 266 -8.40 -10.28 -2.81
C ALA A 266 -7.89 -9.00 -2.13
N ALA A 267 -7.46 -7.98 -2.89
CA ALA A 267 -7.09 -6.67 -2.33
C ALA A 267 -8.31 -5.94 -1.74
N MET A 268 -9.50 -6.20 -2.29
CA MET A 268 -10.77 -5.65 -1.85
C MET A 268 -11.49 -6.64 -0.94
N ARG A 269 -12.13 -6.15 0.12
CA ARG A 269 -13.04 -7.01 0.90
C ARG A 269 -14.33 -7.22 0.13
N TYR A 270 -14.92 -8.39 0.32
CA TYR A 270 -16.20 -8.73 -0.29
C TYR A 270 -17.27 -7.71 0.14
N GLY A 271 -17.87 -7.01 -0.82
CA GLY A 271 -18.91 -6.02 -0.59
C GLY A 271 -18.43 -4.59 -0.29
N GLU A 272 -17.12 -4.33 -0.19
CA GLU A 272 -16.59 -2.96 -0.10
C GLU A 272 -16.35 -2.40 -1.52
N ALA A 273 -17.07 -1.34 -1.89
CA ALA A 273 -16.85 -0.63 -3.17
C ALA A 273 -15.76 0.46 -3.06
N VAL A 274 -15.48 0.95 -1.86
CA VAL A 274 -14.53 2.03 -1.58
C VAL A 274 -13.69 1.63 -0.38
N VAL A 275 -12.36 1.78 -0.49
CA VAL A 275 -11.39 1.48 0.57
C VAL A 275 -10.48 2.70 0.74
N SER A 276 -10.15 3.04 1.99
CA SER A 276 -9.21 4.12 2.26
C SER A 276 -7.80 3.77 1.73
N VAL A 277 -7.07 4.76 1.23
CA VAL A 277 -5.68 4.54 0.75
C VAL A 277 -4.79 3.95 1.83
N TYR A 278 -4.98 4.35 3.10
CA TYR A 278 -4.24 3.78 4.23
C TYR A 278 -4.49 2.28 4.39
N THR A 279 -5.76 1.86 4.40
CA THR A 279 -6.13 0.45 4.52
C THR A 279 -5.64 -0.36 3.33
N LEU A 280 -5.77 0.18 2.11
CA LEU A 280 -5.28 -0.47 0.92
C LEU A 280 -3.76 -0.64 0.99
N GLN A 281 -3.01 0.42 1.34
CA GLN A 281 -1.56 0.38 1.49
C GLN A 281 -1.11 -0.71 2.47
N GLN A 282 -1.75 -0.82 3.64
CA GLN A 282 -1.45 -1.89 4.60
C GLN A 282 -1.69 -3.28 4.03
N ARG A 283 -2.81 -3.49 3.32
CA ARG A 283 -3.10 -4.78 2.67
C ARG A 283 -2.06 -5.10 1.61
N LEU A 284 -1.73 -4.14 0.75
CA LEU A 284 -0.71 -4.33 -0.29
C LEU A 284 0.64 -4.71 0.30
N GLN A 285 1.04 -4.07 1.40
CA GLN A 285 2.29 -4.37 2.09
C GLN A 285 2.30 -5.79 2.70
N LEU A 286 1.21 -6.21 3.35
CA LEU A 286 1.16 -7.44 4.14
C LEU A 286 0.84 -8.68 3.31
N THR A 287 -0.18 -8.62 2.46
CA THR A 287 -0.68 -9.79 1.72
C THR A 287 -0.24 -9.83 0.26
N LYS A 288 0.39 -8.74 -0.22
CA LYS A 288 0.81 -8.55 -1.62
C LYS A 288 -0.23 -9.05 -2.64
N PRO A 289 -1.52 -8.65 -2.53
CA PRO A 289 -2.58 -9.10 -3.41
C PRO A 289 -2.55 -8.29 -4.72
N TYR A 290 -1.37 -8.12 -5.32
CA TYR A 290 -1.16 -7.33 -6.51
C TYR A 290 -0.09 -7.95 -7.40
N THR A 291 -0.19 -7.64 -8.69
CA THR A 291 0.82 -7.95 -9.71
C THR A 291 1.29 -6.63 -10.32
N TRP A 292 2.60 -6.46 -10.43
CA TRP A 292 3.19 -5.35 -11.16
C TRP A 292 3.60 -5.84 -12.54
N VAL A 293 3.16 -5.12 -13.58
CA VAL A 293 3.56 -5.40 -14.96
C VAL A 293 4.34 -4.20 -15.46
N SER A 294 5.66 -4.34 -15.57
CA SER A 294 6.53 -3.36 -16.23
C SER A 294 6.39 -3.56 -17.74
N THR A 295 5.88 -2.56 -18.45
CA THR A 295 5.70 -2.67 -19.90
C THR A 295 5.55 -1.29 -20.53
N ALA A 296 6.03 -1.17 -21.75
CA ALA A 296 5.83 -0.04 -22.62
C ALA A 296 5.54 -0.55 -24.04
N PRO A 297 4.75 0.20 -24.84
CA PRO A 297 4.50 -0.18 -26.22
C PRO A 297 5.72 0.12 -27.10
N GLU A 298 6.00 -0.72 -28.09
CA GLU A 298 7.10 -0.50 -29.05
C GLU A 298 6.91 0.78 -29.87
N SER A 299 5.66 1.21 -30.09
CA SER A 299 5.33 2.48 -30.75
C SER A 299 5.88 3.71 -30.02
N ALA A 300 6.21 3.58 -28.73
CA ALA A 300 6.77 4.67 -27.94
C ALA A 300 8.29 4.84 -28.05
N ILE A 301 9.02 3.87 -28.63
CA ILE A 301 10.47 3.95 -28.82
C ILE A 301 10.93 5.30 -29.41
N PRO A 302 10.39 5.78 -30.55
CA PRO A 302 10.84 7.06 -31.11
C PRO A 302 10.56 8.27 -30.20
N LEU A 303 9.48 8.22 -29.41
CA LEU A 303 9.14 9.29 -28.47
C LEU A 303 10.14 9.32 -27.31
N VAL A 304 10.45 8.15 -26.75
CA VAL A 304 11.42 8.03 -25.65
C VAL A 304 12.82 8.39 -26.12
N ASP A 305 13.25 7.95 -27.30
CA ASP A 305 14.56 8.31 -27.86
C ASP A 305 14.70 9.84 -28.03
N ALA A 306 13.65 10.52 -28.51
CA ALA A 306 13.61 11.98 -28.63
C ALA A 306 13.68 12.66 -27.24
N PHE A 307 12.90 12.17 -26.28
CA PHE A 307 12.89 12.68 -24.91
C PHE A 307 14.25 12.52 -24.21
N LEU A 308 14.88 11.35 -24.33
CA LEU A 308 16.20 11.10 -23.77
C LEU A 308 17.25 12.04 -24.36
N THR A 309 17.19 12.26 -25.69
CA THR A 309 18.08 13.19 -26.38
C THR A 309 17.88 14.64 -25.90
N GLU A 310 16.63 15.11 -25.81
CA GLU A 310 16.29 16.44 -25.30
C GLU A 310 16.77 16.66 -23.86
N ARG A 311 16.66 15.62 -23.03
CA ARG A 311 17.10 15.65 -21.63
C ARG A 311 18.60 15.43 -21.45
N GLY A 312 19.36 15.28 -22.54
CA GLY A 312 20.81 15.19 -22.54
C GLY A 312 21.38 13.82 -22.17
N PHE A 313 20.58 12.75 -22.28
CA PHE A 313 21.07 11.39 -22.14
C PHE A 313 21.84 10.98 -23.39
N GLN A 314 22.95 10.27 -23.18
CA GLN A 314 23.80 9.76 -24.25
C GLN A 314 23.82 8.23 -24.20
N PRO A 315 23.73 7.55 -25.36
CA PRO A 315 23.85 6.09 -25.40
C PRO A 315 25.28 5.68 -25.03
N VAL A 316 25.41 4.79 -24.06
CA VAL A 316 26.73 4.27 -23.61
C VAL A 316 27.33 3.35 -24.68
N ARG A 317 26.49 2.68 -25.46
CA ARG A 317 26.89 1.88 -26.63
C ARG A 317 25.98 2.20 -27.81
N LYS A 318 26.54 2.16 -29.02
CA LYS A 318 25.79 2.43 -30.26
C LYS A 318 24.75 1.36 -30.59
N ASN A 319 25.05 0.10 -30.25
CA ASN A 319 24.19 -1.03 -30.56
C ASN A 319 23.59 -1.60 -29.27
N ALA A 320 22.39 -2.15 -29.40
CA ALA A 320 21.78 -2.92 -28.34
C ALA A 320 22.64 -4.15 -28.01
N ARG A 321 22.64 -4.52 -26.74
CA ARG A 321 23.41 -5.65 -26.22
C ARG A 321 22.46 -6.79 -25.92
N LEU A 322 22.71 -7.95 -26.51
CA LEU A 322 22.04 -9.19 -26.17
C LEU A 322 22.63 -9.77 -24.88
N THR A 323 21.77 -10.07 -23.92
CA THR A 323 22.12 -10.67 -22.63
C THR A 323 21.04 -11.66 -22.23
N TYR A 324 21.41 -12.70 -21.48
CA TYR A 324 20.45 -13.63 -20.90
C TYR A 324 20.44 -13.46 -19.40
N GLU A 325 19.30 -13.05 -18.84
CA GLU A 325 19.11 -12.88 -17.40
C GLU A 325 18.34 -14.08 -16.85
N GLY A 326 18.93 -14.77 -15.87
CA GLY A 326 18.37 -15.97 -15.28
C GLY A 326 18.27 -15.91 -13.75
N GLY A 327 17.28 -16.61 -13.20
CA GLY A 327 17.08 -16.78 -11.77
C GLY A 327 17.33 -18.23 -11.35
N ILE A 328 18.34 -18.47 -10.52
CA ILE A 328 18.69 -19.79 -9.98
C ILE A 328 18.15 -19.91 -8.56
N LYS A 329 17.28 -20.89 -8.31
CA LYS A 329 16.79 -21.21 -6.97
C LYS A 329 17.66 -22.29 -6.35
N ARG A 330 18.20 -21.99 -5.18
CA ARG A 330 18.94 -22.94 -4.34
C ARG A 330 18.10 -23.31 -3.12
N ALA A 331 18.62 -24.23 -2.31
CA ALA A 331 17.92 -24.69 -1.11
C ALA A 331 17.73 -23.57 -0.06
N LYS A 332 18.62 -22.56 -0.02
CA LYS A 332 18.62 -21.52 1.02
C LYS A 332 18.32 -20.11 0.51
N ASP A 333 18.54 -19.86 -0.77
CA ASP A 333 18.48 -18.52 -1.37
C ASP A 333 18.22 -18.60 -2.88
N LYS A 334 18.15 -17.43 -3.52
CA LYS A 334 18.09 -17.28 -4.97
C LYS A 334 19.24 -16.40 -5.46
N LEU A 335 19.78 -16.76 -6.61
CA LEU A 335 20.81 -16.00 -7.30
C LEU A 335 20.27 -15.53 -8.65
N GLU A 336 20.71 -14.34 -9.06
CA GLU A 336 20.48 -13.80 -10.39
C GLU A 336 21.78 -13.91 -11.19
N VAL A 337 21.71 -14.47 -12.38
CA VAL A 337 22.86 -14.67 -13.27
C VAL A 337 22.62 -13.90 -14.56
N VAL A 338 23.67 -13.22 -15.02
CA VAL A 338 23.67 -12.51 -16.31
C VAL A 338 24.71 -13.15 -17.21
N LEU A 339 24.26 -13.64 -18.36
CA LEU A 339 25.08 -14.26 -19.39
C LEU A 339 25.18 -13.32 -20.59
N ASN A 340 26.30 -13.38 -21.31
CA ASN A 340 26.46 -12.66 -22.57
C ASN A 340 25.88 -13.43 -23.77
N ASP A 341 26.03 -12.83 -24.95
CA ASP A 341 25.74 -13.42 -26.27
C ASP A 341 26.45 -14.77 -26.54
N GLN A 342 27.51 -15.08 -25.80
CA GLN A 342 28.28 -16.33 -25.88
C GLN A 342 27.93 -17.32 -24.77
N MET A 343 26.84 -17.11 -24.03
CA MET A 343 26.41 -17.94 -22.88
C MET A 343 27.43 -18.01 -21.75
N LYS A 344 28.38 -17.06 -21.69
CA LYS A 344 29.33 -16.96 -20.60
C LYS A 344 28.76 -16.07 -19.52
N VAL A 345 28.89 -16.51 -18.28
CA VAL A 345 28.47 -15.75 -17.12
C VAL A 345 29.32 -14.49 -17.00
N GLU A 346 28.69 -13.33 -17.17
CA GLU A 346 29.30 -12.02 -16.93
C GLU A 346 29.14 -11.58 -15.47
N GLY A 347 28.05 -11.98 -14.83
CA GLY A 347 27.75 -11.55 -13.47
C GLY A 347 26.87 -12.53 -12.72
N VAL A 348 27.15 -12.67 -11.42
CA VAL A 348 26.34 -13.43 -10.47
C VAL A 348 26.04 -12.51 -9.30
N TYR A 349 24.75 -12.35 -9.02
CA TYR A 349 24.21 -11.40 -8.07
C TYR A 349 23.26 -12.10 -7.10
N GLY A 350 23.15 -11.56 -5.88
CA GLY A 350 22.12 -11.98 -4.94
C GLY A 350 20.76 -11.40 -5.35
N GLU A 351 19.68 -12.03 -4.89
CA GLU A 351 18.32 -11.48 -5.03
C GLU A 351 18.24 -10.05 -4.48
N TRP A 352 17.54 -9.18 -5.19
CA TRP A 352 17.27 -7.82 -4.73
C TRP A 352 16.50 -7.82 -3.41
N VAL A 353 16.93 -6.97 -2.48
CA VAL A 353 16.19 -6.67 -1.26
C VAL A 353 15.63 -5.26 -1.36
N ASP A 354 14.30 -5.18 -1.42
CA ASP A 354 13.58 -3.90 -1.41
C ASP A 354 13.63 -3.26 -0.01
N VAL A 355 14.22 -2.06 0.05
CA VAL A 355 14.25 -1.19 1.23
C VAL A 355 13.05 -0.23 1.20
N GLN A 356 12.70 0.26 0.02
CA GLN A 356 11.48 1.05 -0.20
C GLN A 356 10.77 0.55 -1.45
N THR A 357 9.46 0.44 -1.36
CA THR A 357 8.56 0.26 -2.51
C THR A 357 7.54 1.38 -2.51
N ALA A 358 7.52 2.19 -3.55
CA ALA A 358 6.51 3.23 -3.75
C ALA A 358 5.81 3.04 -5.09
N PHE A 359 4.49 3.02 -5.07
CA PHE A 359 3.66 3.01 -6.28
C PHE A 359 3.05 4.38 -6.48
N CYS A 360 3.42 5.07 -7.56
CA CYS A 360 2.76 6.28 -8.03
C CYS A 360 1.69 5.88 -9.04
N THR A 361 0.43 5.84 -8.61
CA THR A 361 -0.68 5.37 -9.44
C THR A 361 -1.38 6.53 -10.14
N SER A 362 -1.74 6.34 -11.41
CA SER A 362 -2.54 7.29 -12.18
C SER A 362 -3.69 6.62 -12.93
N VAL A 363 -4.76 7.38 -13.14
CA VAL A 363 -5.91 6.96 -13.95
C VAL A 363 -5.64 7.20 -15.43
N GLU A 364 -4.87 8.24 -15.77
CA GLU A 364 -4.74 8.70 -17.16
C GLU A 364 -3.51 8.17 -17.89
N LYS A 365 -2.45 7.84 -17.14
CA LYS A 365 -1.12 7.49 -17.65
C LYS A 365 -0.59 6.22 -16.97
N PRO A 366 0.50 5.62 -17.46
CA PRO A 366 1.14 4.48 -16.81
C PRO A 366 1.50 4.79 -15.36
N ASP A 367 1.37 3.80 -14.49
CA ASP A 367 1.83 3.91 -13.12
C ASP A 367 3.37 3.86 -13.09
N CYS A 368 3.96 4.41 -12.03
CA CYS A 368 5.40 4.29 -11.79
C CYS A 368 5.63 3.49 -10.51
N ARG A 369 6.51 2.48 -10.58
CA ARG A 369 7.01 1.74 -9.42
C ARG A 369 8.42 2.20 -9.11
N ILE A 370 8.58 2.81 -7.95
CA ILE A 370 9.86 3.32 -7.45
C ILE A 370 10.34 2.37 -6.36
N LEU A 371 11.55 1.85 -6.54
CA LEU A 371 12.18 0.91 -5.63
C LEU A 371 13.52 1.45 -5.19
N LEU A 372 13.76 1.53 -3.88
CA LEU A 372 15.11 1.63 -3.34
C LEU A 372 15.52 0.23 -2.91
N ARG A 373 16.53 -0.33 -3.56
CA ARG A 373 16.93 -1.72 -3.38
C ARG A 373 18.39 -1.84 -3.02
N SER A 374 18.75 -2.94 -2.38
CA SER A 374 20.14 -3.31 -2.10
C SER A 374 20.37 -4.76 -2.49
N ARG A 375 21.60 -5.12 -2.85
CA ARG A 375 21.99 -6.51 -3.10
C ARG A 375 22.95 -6.99 -2.02
N PRO A 376 22.69 -8.14 -1.39
CA PRO A 376 23.69 -8.78 -0.56
C PRO A 376 24.89 -9.21 -1.42
N ALA A 377 26.09 -9.11 -0.85
CA ALA A 377 27.28 -9.56 -1.53
C ALA A 377 27.26 -11.08 -1.72
N VAL A 378 27.45 -11.54 -2.95
CA VAL A 378 27.62 -12.96 -3.28
C VAL A 378 29.04 -13.41 -2.93
N SER A 379 29.17 -14.61 -2.40
CA SER A 379 30.48 -15.18 -2.06
C SER A 379 31.36 -15.33 -3.32
N ALA A 380 32.67 -15.14 -3.17
CA ALA A 380 33.60 -15.30 -4.29
C ALA A 380 33.57 -16.73 -4.86
N GLN A 381 33.38 -17.73 -3.99
CA GLN A 381 33.26 -19.13 -4.38
C GLN A 381 32.03 -19.40 -5.24
N ASP A 382 30.87 -18.80 -4.91
CA ASP A 382 29.68 -18.93 -5.74
C ASP A 382 29.92 -18.32 -7.12
N ARG A 383 30.49 -17.10 -7.17
CA ARG A 383 30.81 -16.44 -8.46
C ARG A 383 31.71 -17.34 -9.32
N GLU A 384 32.78 -17.85 -8.75
CA GLU A 384 33.71 -18.73 -9.46
C GLU A 384 33.07 -20.03 -9.94
N THR A 385 32.19 -20.63 -9.13
CA THR A 385 31.46 -21.85 -9.49
C THR A 385 30.60 -21.63 -10.73
N TYR A 386 29.77 -20.60 -10.74
CA TYR A 386 28.88 -20.33 -11.90
C TYR A 386 29.62 -19.79 -13.10
N THR A 387 30.77 -19.10 -12.94
CA THR A 387 31.60 -18.70 -14.10
C THR A 387 32.23 -19.89 -14.81
N ARG A 388 32.46 -21.02 -14.11
CA ARG A 388 33.11 -22.22 -14.68
C ARG A 388 32.13 -23.23 -15.27
N ILE A 389 30.87 -23.19 -14.84
CA ILE A 389 29.87 -24.21 -15.17
C ILE A 389 28.89 -23.63 -16.19
N PRO A 390 28.56 -24.36 -17.28
CA PRO A 390 27.53 -23.91 -18.21
C PRO A 390 26.17 -23.89 -17.48
N VAL A 391 25.45 -22.77 -17.62
CA VAL A 391 24.12 -22.59 -17.02
C VAL A 391 23.03 -22.97 -18.02
N ILE A 392 23.21 -22.59 -19.29
CA ILE A 392 22.28 -22.85 -20.38
C ILE A 392 23.01 -23.37 -21.62
N GLU A 393 22.31 -24.14 -22.44
CA GLU A 393 22.79 -24.61 -23.74
C GLU A 393 21.69 -24.45 -24.79
N PHE A 394 22.05 -23.97 -25.98
CA PHE A 394 21.15 -23.99 -27.13
C PHE A 394 21.23 -25.35 -27.81
N ALA A 395 20.10 -26.03 -27.92
CA ALA A 395 19.97 -27.24 -28.73
C ALA A 395 18.65 -27.18 -29.50
N ASP A 396 18.71 -27.49 -30.80
CA ASP A 396 17.54 -27.55 -31.70
C ASP A 396 16.63 -26.30 -31.68
N ASP A 397 17.26 -25.11 -31.72
CA ASP A 397 16.59 -23.79 -31.62
C ASP A 397 15.85 -23.54 -30.28
N ASP A 398 16.08 -24.37 -29.27
CA ASP A 398 15.52 -24.24 -27.92
C ASP A 398 16.61 -24.03 -26.86
N VAL A 399 16.23 -23.46 -25.72
CA VAL A 399 17.14 -23.21 -24.59
C VAL A 399 16.93 -24.23 -23.49
N ASN A 400 17.98 -25.00 -23.23
CA ASN A 400 17.95 -26.05 -22.23
C ASN A 400 18.68 -25.62 -20.95
N ASP A 401 18.08 -25.94 -19.80
CA ASP A 401 18.75 -25.87 -18.50
C ASP A 401 19.77 -27.02 -18.40
N VAL A 402 21.05 -26.69 -18.41
CA VAL A 402 22.16 -27.63 -18.25
C VAL A 402 22.84 -27.48 -16.90
N LEU A 403 22.27 -26.67 -16.00
CA LEU A 403 22.82 -26.45 -14.68
C LEU A 403 22.77 -27.76 -13.88
N PRO A 404 23.91 -28.20 -13.28
CA PRO A 404 23.91 -29.36 -12.41
C PRO A 404 22.95 -29.17 -11.24
N PRO A 405 22.13 -30.18 -10.88
CA PRO A 405 21.11 -30.05 -9.85
C PRO A 405 21.69 -29.75 -8.45
N GLU A 406 22.96 -30.07 -8.24
CA GLU A 406 23.73 -29.75 -7.03
C GLU A 406 23.88 -28.23 -6.82
N ASN A 407 23.83 -27.46 -7.91
CA ASN A 407 24.02 -26.02 -7.93
C ASN A 407 22.69 -25.24 -7.97
N GLY A 408 21.57 -25.93 -7.84
CA GLY A 408 20.23 -25.36 -7.87
C GLY A 408 19.47 -25.68 -9.15
N GLN A 409 18.38 -24.94 -9.37
CA GLN A 409 17.51 -25.10 -10.52
C GLN A 409 17.29 -23.74 -11.19
N LEU A 410 17.39 -23.67 -12.52
CA LEU A 410 17.03 -22.48 -13.26
C LEU A 410 15.51 -22.34 -13.29
N VAL A 411 14.98 -21.30 -12.64
CA VAL A 411 13.51 -21.10 -12.49
C VAL A 411 12.98 -20.07 -13.47
N TYR A 412 13.85 -19.19 -13.94
CA TYR A 412 13.52 -18.12 -14.86
C TYR A 412 14.71 -17.87 -15.78
N LEU A 413 14.45 -17.64 -17.07
CA LEU A 413 15.41 -17.17 -18.04
C LEU A 413 14.71 -16.27 -19.05
N SER A 414 15.30 -15.11 -19.34
CA SER A 414 14.88 -14.26 -20.44
C SER A 414 16.06 -13.85 -21.30
N GLU A 415 15.83 -13.82 -22.61
CA GLU A 415 16.68 -13.15 -23.58
C GLU A 415 16.33 -11.66 -23.60
N ASN A 416 17.33 -10.82 -23.45
CA ASN A 416 17.16 -9.38 -23.29
C ASN A 416 18.02 -8.63 -24.30
N GLU A 417 17.38 -7.85 -25.17
CA GLU A 417 18.04 -6.84 -25.98
C GLU A 417 18.01 -5.51 -25.22
N THR A 418 19.19 -5.03 -24.78
CA THR A 418 19.31 -3.88 -23.89
C THR A 418 19.98 -2.68 -24.55
N ARG A 419 19.35 -1.51 -24.47
CA ARG A 419 19.97 -0.20 -24.77
C ARG A 419 20.15 0.57 -23.47
N HIS A 420 21.32 1.18 -23.30
CA HIS A 420 21.71 1.85 -22.06
C HIS A 420 22.10 3.29 -22.35
N PHE A 421 21.44 4.22 -21.67
CA PHE A 421 21.63 5.65 -21.81
C PHE A 421 22.02 6.25 -20.47
N GLU A 422 23.00 7.15 -20.46
CA GLU A 422 23.48 7.78 -19.23
C GLU A 422 23.52 9.30 -19.36
N ARG A 423 23.26 9.96 -18.24
CA ARG A 423 23.40 11.40 -18.07
C ARG A 423 23.99 11.69 -16.70
N LEU A 424 24.96 12.59 -16.64
CA LEU A 424 25.41 13.19 -15.39
C LEU A 424 24.53 14.40 -15.08
N ASN A 425 23.97 14.46 -13.88
CA ASN A 425 23.28 15.66 -13.41
C ASN A 425 24.28 16.75 -12.99
N ASP A 426 23.78 17.94 -12.68
CA ASP A 426 24.59 19.10 -12.25
C ASP A 426 25.43 18.83 -10.99
N LYS A 427 25.08 17.80 -10.22
CA LYS A 427 25.78 17.35 -9.00
C LYS A 427 26.78 16.23 -9.28
N GLY A 428 27.02 15.86 -10.55
CA GLY A 428 27.96 14.82 -10.96
C GLY A 428 27.47 13.39 -10.75
N ILE A 429 26.15 13.20 -10.59
CA ILE A 429 25.53 11.90 -10.31
C ILE A 429 25.04 11.31 -11.63
N ALA A 430 25.44 10.07 -11.91
CA ALA A 430 25.00 9.34 -13.08
C ALA A 430 23.57 8.82 -12.90
N ILE A 431 22.67 9.30 -13.74
CA ILE A 431 21.33 8.76 -13.93
C ILE A 431 21.37 7.93 -15.21
N ALA A 432 20.96 6.67 -15.11
CA ALA A 432 20.87 5.77 -16.24
C ALA A 432 19.41 5.52 -16.62
N VAL A 433 19.17 5.35 -17.92
CA VAL A 433 17.93 4.80 -18.45
C VAL A 433 18.28 3.55 -19.24
N ARG A 434 17.71 2.43 -18.84
CA ARG A 434 17.84 1.15 -19.51
C ARG A 434 16.53 0.82 -20.21
N GLU A 435 16.60 0.67 -21.52
CA GLU A 435 15.55 0.03 -22.31
C GLU A 435 15.89 -1.45 -22.44
N THR A 436 14.94 -2.31 -22.13
CA THR A 436 15.08 -3.77 -22.23
C THR A 436 13.92 -4.35 -23.01
N LYS A 437 14.19 -4.89 -24.19
CA LYS A 437 13.25 -5.76 -24.89
C LYS A 437 13.45 -7.18 -24.37
N ARG A 438 12.54 -7.60 -23.50
CA ARG A 438 12.59 -8.85 -22.74
C ARG A 438 11.76 -9.92 -23.46
N GLN A 439 12.40 -11.03 -23.78
CA GLN A 439 11.80 -12.23 -24.33
C GLN A 439 11.97 -13.37 -23.31
N PRO A 440 10.92 -13.72 -22.55
CA PRO A 440 10.96 -14.87 -21.67
C PRO A 440 11.18 -16.16 -22.47
N LEU A 441 12.07 -17.02 -21.97
CA LEU A 441 12.43 -18.30 -22.60
C LEU A 441 12.06 -19.47 -21.70
N ILE A 442 12.52 -19.45 -20.45
CA ILE A 442 12.19 -20.47 -19.45
C ILE A 442 11.44 -19.78 -18.33
N VAL A 443 10.19 -20.17 -18.12
CA VAL A 443 9.37 -19.69 -17.00
C VAL A 443 8.80 -20.91 -16.28
N LEU A 444 9.43 -21.32 -15.18
CA LEU A 444 8.91 -22.41 -14.33
C LEU A 444 7.84 -21.91 -13.34
N ARG A 445 7.13 -20.84 -13.68
CA ARG A 445 5.97 -20.32 -12.94
C ARG A 445 4.69 -20.73 -13.66
N ASP A 446 3.57 -20.78 -12.94
CA ASP A 446 2.25 -21.11 -13.49
C ASP A 446 1.70 -20.03 -14.46
N GLU A 447 2.46 -18.98 -14.74
CA GLU A 447 2.07 -17.83 -15.56
C GLU A 447 3.02 -17.73 -16.75
N GLU A 448 2.50 -17.87 -17.97
CA GLU A 448 3.23 -17.55 -19.20
C GLU A 448 3.48 -16.04 -19.24
N GLU A 449 4.73 -15.64 -19.49
CA GLU A 449 5.09 -14.23 -19.67
C GLU A 449 5.25 -13.92 -21.15
N ASP A 450 4.57 -12.87 -21.63
CA ASP A 450 4.71 -12.39 -22.99
C ASP A 450 5.99 -11.55 -23.19
N PRO A 451 6.49 -11.47 -24.44
CA PRO A 451 7.54 -10.54 -24.81
C PRO A 451 7.09 -9.10 -24.57
N ARG A 452 7.98 -8.28 -24.00
CA ARG A 452 7.64 -6.91 -23.62
C ARG A 452 8.84 -5.99 -23.64
N LEU A 453 8.56 -4.70 -23.84
CA LEU A 453 9.54 -3.63 -23.73
C LEU A 453 9.44 -3.00 -22.34
N GLU A 454 10.56 -2.87 -21.66
CA GLU A 454 10.66 -2.30 -20.32
C GLU A 454 11.59 -1.10 -20.32
N TYR A 455 11.17 -0.01 -19.67
CA TYR A 455 12.06 1.12 -19.38
C TYR A 455 12.30 1.21 -17.89
N GLN A 456 13.57 1.28 -17.52
CA GLN A 456 14.01 1.42 -16.14
C GLN A 456 14.94 2.61 -16.02
N ILE A 457 14.60 3.55 -15.12
CA ILE A 457 15.50 4.62 -14.72
C ILE A 457 16.25 4.11 -13.49
N SER A 458 17.58 4.21 -13.44
CA SER A 458 18.35 3.80 -12.27
C SER A 458 19.43 4.79 -11.85
N VAL A 459 19.68 4.83 -10.53
CA VAL A 459 20.74 5.63 -9.92
C VAL A 459 21.41 4.80 -8.82
N THR A 460 22.72 4.66 -8.91
CA THR A 460 23.52 4.02 -7.87
C THR A 460 23.72 4.97 -6.70
N ILE A 461 23.47 4.46 -5.49
CA ILE A 461 23.59 5.18 -4.22
C ILE A 461 24.66 4.46 -3.40
N PRO A 462 25.90 4.95 -3.36
CA PRO A 462 26.97 4.30 -2.60
C PRO A 462 26.68 4.35 -1.09
N ALA A 463 27.18 3.37 -0.35
CA ALA A 463 27.07 3.31 1.11
C ALA A 463 27.64 4.57 1.80
N SER A 464 28.60 5.24 1.17
CA SER A 464 29.19 6.49 1.65
C SER A 464 28.41 7.76 1.26
N ALA A 465 27.29 7.65 0.54
CA ALA A 465 26.53 8.80 0.07
C ALA A 465 26.04 9.72 1.22
N GLY A 466 25.92 9.19 2.44
CA GLY A 466 25.57 9.97 3.61
C GLY A 466 26.70 10.87 4.16
N SER A 467 27.93 10.79 3.66
CA SER A 467 29.09 11.53 4.19
C SER A 467 29.41 12.84 3.43
N HIS A 468 28.40 13.61 3.04
CA HIS A 468 28.49 14.99 2.50
C HIS A 468 28.74 15.19 0.99
N THR A 469 28.83 14.14 0.17
CA THR A 469 29.11 14.31 -1.28
C THR A 469 27.88 14.24 -2.19
N MET A 470 26.77 13.63 -1.75
CA MET A 470 25.60 13.37 -2.60
C MET A 470 24.30 13.79 -1.89
N ASP A 471 23.57 14.76 -2.44
CA ASP A 471 22.22 15.10 -1.98
C ASP A 471 21.19 14.13 -2.58
N VAL A 472 21.13 12.94 -2.00
CA VAL A 472 20.30 11.83 -2.48
C VAL A 472 18.80 12.18 -2.46
N ARG A 473 18.36 13.09 -1.59
CA ARG A 473 16.96 13.57 -1.59
C ARG A 473 16.65 14.31 -2.87
N ALA A 474 17.51 15.25 -3.27
CA ALA A 474 17.32 15.97 -4.52
C ALA A 474 17.36 15.03 -5.74
N VAL A 475 18.26 14.04 -5.73
CA VAL A 475 18.32 13.00 -6.77
C VAL A 475 17.03 12.20 -6.83
N GLY A 476 16.49 11.78 -5.68
CA GLY A 476 15.23 11.05 -5.64
C GLY A 476 14.07 11.85 -6.22
N LEU A 477 14.01 13.15 -5.95
CA LEU A 477 13.00 14.06 -6.52
C LEU A 477 13.22 14.30 -8.02
N GLU A 478 14.47 14.41 -8.46
CA GLU A 478 14.82 14.53 -9.89
C GLU A 478 14.38 13.28 -10.65
N VAL A 479 14.67 12.09 -10.12
CA VAL A 479 14.26 10.80 -10.68
C VAL A 479 12.73 10.65 -10.69
N LEU A 480 12.05 11.07 -9.61
CA LEU A 480 10.58 11.07 -9.57
C LEU A 480 9.99 11.99 -10.65
N THR A 481 10.58 13.18 -10.83
CA THR A 481 10.14 14.13 -11.86
C THR A 481 10.35 13.57 -13.26
N LEU A 482 11.54 13.01 -13.52
CA LEU A 482 11.87 12.38 -14.79
C LEU A 482 10.92 11.21 -15.12
N ALA A 483 10.59 10.40 -14.12
CA ALA A 483 9.63 9.31 -14.27
C ALA A 483 8.21 9.83 -14.55
N ASP A 484 7.79 10.91 -13.90
CA ASP A 484 6.47 11.51 -14.12
C ASP A 484 6.33 12.10 -15.53
N GLU A 485 7.37 12.77 -16.01
CA GLU A 485 7.48 13.29 -17.38
C GLU A 485 7.45 12.15 -18.41
N MET A 486 8.24 11.10 -18.19
CA MET A 486 8.29 9.93 -19.07
C MET A 486 6.95 9.17 -19.07
N SER A 487 6.30 9.00 -17.91
CA SER A 487 4.94 8.44 -17.84
C SER A 487 3.93 9.29 -18.61
N THR A 488 4.04 10.62 -18.52
CA THR A 488 3.16 11.54 -19.26
C THR A 488 3.36 11.42 -20.77
N LEU A 489 4.62 11.30 -21.22
CA LEU A 489 4.96 11.07 -22.63
C LEU A 489 4.37 9.75 -23.16
N LEU A 490 4.38 8.71 -22.32
CA LEU A 490 3.87 7.38 -22.68
C LEU A 490 2.34 7.26 -22.61
N LYS A 491 1.63 8.29 -22.13
CA LYS A 491 0.18 8.27 -21.92
C LYS A 491 -0.61 7.77 -23.13
N GLU A 492 -0.44 8.44 -24.28
CA GLU A 492 -1.18 8.12 -25.50
C GLU A 492 -0.85 6.72 -26.05
N PRO A 493 0.42 6.38 -26.35
CA PRO A 493 0.74 5.08 -26.93
C PRO A 493 0.41 3.92 -25.98
N PHE A 494 0.54 4.11 -24.67
CA PHE A 494 0.20 3.08 -23.69
C PHE A 494 -1.31 2.84 -23.63
N ASN A 495 -2.12 3.90 -23.66
CA ASN A 495 -3.58 3.78 -23.65
C ASN A 495 -4.11 3.14 -24.94
N GLU A 496 -3.51 3.44 -26.08
CA GLU A 496 -3.85 2.81 -27.37
C GLU A 496 -3.51 1.32 -27.40
N ALA A 497 -2.29 0.96 -26.95
CA ALA A 497 -1.82 -0.42 -26.98
C ALA A 497 -2.56 -1.33 -25.99
N TYR A 498 -2.74 -0.87 -24.75
CA TYR A 498 -3.28 -1.69 -23.66
C TYR A 498 -4.73 -1.39 -23.31
N ARG A 499 -5.39 -0.48 -24.04
CA ARG A 499 -6.78 -0.05 -23.80
C ARG A 499 -7.02 0.38 -22.35
N CYS A 500 -6.01 0.99 -21.75
CA CYS A 500 -6.05 1.51 -20.38
C CYS A 500 -6.66 2.90 -20.27
N ALA A 501 -7.23 3.43 -21.36
CA ALA A 501 -7.95 4.69 -21.33
C ALA A 501 -9.05 4.62 -20.26
N PRO A 502 -9.26 5.70 -19.48
CA PRO A 502 -10.37 5.76 -18.56
C PRO A 502 -11.64 5.44 -19.34
N ALA A 503 -12.44 4.50 -18.83
CA ALA A 503 -13.74 4.23 -19.43
C ALA A 503 -14.48 5.57 -19.47
N LEU A 504 -14.59 6.17 -20.66
CA LEU A 504 -15.46 7.31 -20.94
C LEU A 504 -16.90 6.80 -20.83
N GLY A 505 -17.31 6.51 -19.61
CA GLY A 505 -18.68 6.22 -19.23
C GLY A 505 -19.39 7.53 -19.00
N ALA A 506 -20.38 7.79 -19.87
CA ALA A 506 -21.48 8.73 -19.71
C ALA A 506 -21.60 9.37 -18.31
N GLY A 507 -21.32 10.67 -18.21
CA GLY A 507 -21.65 11.48 -17.03
C GLY A 507 -20.50 11.96 -16.15
N SER A 508 -19.25 11.95 -16.61
CA SER A 508 -18.16 12.69 -15.95
C SER A 508 -18.42 14.20 -16.07
N VAL A 509 -19.11 14.77 -15.08
CA VAL A 509 -19.15 16.21 -14.85
C VAL A 509 -17.71 16.67 -14.70
N ALA A 510 -17.26 17.48 -15.67
CA ALA A 510 -16.03 18.22 -15.57
C ALA A 510 -15.98 18.92 -14.20
N ALA A 511 -15.05 18.52 -13.35
CA ALA A 511 -14.60 19.35 -12.26
C ALA A 511 -13.83 20.52 -12.89
N THR A 512 -14.58 21.53 -13.33
CA THR A 512 -14.02 22.81 -13.75
C THR A 512 -13.47 23.54 -12.54
N ALA A 513 -12.21 23.97 -12.69
CA ALA A 513 -11.47 25.09 -12.09
C ALA A 513 -11.93 25.64 -10.72
#